data_AF-A0A6H2HC50-F1
#
_entry.id   AF-A0A6H2HC50-F1
#
_cell.length_a   1.000
_cell.length_b   1.000
_cell.length_c   1.000
_cell.angle_alpha   90.00
_cell.angle_beta   90.00
_cell.angle_gamma   90.00
#
_symmetry.space_group_name_H-M   'P 1'
#
loop_
_entity.id
_entity.type
_entity.pdbx_description
1 polymer ?
#
loop_
_entity_poly.entity_id
_entity_poly.type
_entity_poly.pdbx_seq_one_letter_code
_entity_poly.pdbx_strand_id
1 'polypeptide(L)'
;MNQATFTFRVDEGLKDEFSIAAKSRDRTGAQLLRDYMRDFVRQQQEDSEHDAFIRREVQIGLNAANAGDVVSAQEIESQAAQWRAQMQRKLSGV
;
A
#
# COMPACT_ATOMS: atom_id res chain seq x y z
N MET A 1 17.12 17.98 15.35
CA MET A 1 15.94 18.16 14.48
C MET A 1 16.32 19.09 13.36
N ASN A 2 16.36 18.61 12.11
CA ASN A 2 16.65 19.47 10.97
C ASN A 2 15.32 20.00 10.42
N GLN A 3 15.07 21.30 10.56
CA GLN A 3 13.87 21.95 10.03
C GLN A 3 14.21 22.59 8.69
N ALA A 4 13.35 22.40 7.69
CA ALA A 4 13.45 23.03 6.38
C ALA A 4 12.16 23.81 6.10
N THR A 5 12.28 24.99 5.48
CA THR A 5 11.15 25.87 5.17
C THR A 5 10.78 25.76 3.70
N PHE A 6 9.50 25.54 3.41
CA PHE A 6 8.92 25.63 2.08
C PHE A 6 8.16 26.94 1.94
N THR A 7 8.48 27.71 0.90
CA THR A 7 7.74 28.93 0.54
C THR A 7 7.14 28.73 -0.84
N PHE A 8 5.83 28.91 -0.97
CA PHE A 8 5.10 28.79 -2.23
C PHE A 8 4.14 29.96 -2.39
N ARG A 9 3.77 30.26 -3.64
CA ARG A 9 2.71 31.22 -3.95
C ARG A 9 1.42 30.44 -4.21
N VAL A 10 0.32 30.93 -3.65
CA VAL A 10 -1.04 30.45 -3.89
C VAL A 10 -1.93 31.64 -4.16
N ASP A 11 -3.06 31.38 -4.80
CA ASP A 11 -4.15 32.34 -4.88
C ASP A 11 -4.60 32.78 -3.47
N GLU A 12 -4.96 34.06 -3.34
CA GLU A 12 -5.34 34.63 -2.04
C GLU A 12 -6.67 34.07 -1.53
N GLY A 13 -7.66 33.89 -2.41
CA GLY A 13 -8.93 33.27 -2.06
C GLY A 13 -8.74 31.82 -1.61
N LEU A 14 -7.91 31.07 -2.32
CA LEU A 14 -7.57 29.69 -1.92
C LEU A 14 -6.88 29.63 -0.56
N LYS A 15 -5.96 30.56 -0.26
CA LYS A 15 -5.30 30.63 1.07
C LYS A 15 -6.33 30.83 2.17
N ASP A 16 -7.32 31.69 1.95
CA ASP A 16 -8.31 32.04 2.96
C ASP A 16 -9.30 30.90 3.18
N GLU A 17 -9.81 30.30 2.11
CA GLU A 17 -10.66 29.10 2.17
C GLU A 17 -9.96 27.95 2.89
N PHE A 18 -8.71 27.66 2.53
CA PHE A 18 -7.92 26.61 3.16
C PHE A 18 -7.68 26.90 4.65
N SER A 19 -7.46 28.16 5.02
CA SER A 19 -7.27 28.58 6.40
C SER A 19 -8.55 28.43 7.23
N ILE A 20 -9.72 28.77 6.65
CA ILE A 20 -11.02 28.57 7.28
C ILE A 20 -11.30 27.08 7.47
N ALA A 21 -11.11 26.27 6.43
CA ALA A 21 -11.30 24.83 6.49
C ALA A 21 -10.37 24.17 7.52
N ALA A 22 -9.11 24.58 7.60
CA ALA A 22 -8.18 24.06 8.61
C ALA A 22 -8.64 24.39 10.04
N LYS A 23 -9.05 25.65 10.27
CA LYS A 23 -9.57 26.11 11.57
C LYS A 23 -10.83 25.34 11.99
N SER A 24 -11.72 25.02 11.06
CA SER A 24 -12.93 24.22 11.34
C SER A 24 -12.62 22.82 11.90
N ARG A 25 -11.39 22.35 11.71
CA ARG A 25 -10.88 21.07 12.23
C ARG A 25 -9.91 21.24 13.40
N ASP A 26 -9.80 22.44 13.95
CA ASP A 26 -8.82 22.82 14.99
C ASP A 26 -7.36 22.63 14.56
N ARG A 27 -7.06 22.83 13.27
CA ARG A 27 -5.72 22.67 12.70
C ARG A 27 -5.26 23.94 11.98
N THR A 28 -3.94 24.07 11.84
CA THR A 28 -3.31 25.08 10.97
C THR A 28 -3.11 24.52 9.57
N GLY A 29 -3.08 25.40 8.56
CA GLY A 29 -2.74 24.98 7.19
C GLY A 29 -1.39 24.28 7.09
N ALA A 30 -0.39 24.71 7.88
CA ALA A 30 0.92 24.07 7.94
C ALA A 30 0.87 22.65 8.52
N GLN A 31 -0.02 22.37 9.49
CA GLN A 31 -0.22 21.01 9.99
C GLN A 31 -0.84 20.10 8.92
N LEU A 32 -1.86 20.59 8.21
CA LEU A 32 -2.49 19.82 7.13
C LEU A 32 -1.51 19.54 5.98
N LEU A 33 -0.71 20.53 5.58
CA LEU A 33 0.31 20.35 4.54
C LEU A 33 1.36 19.32 4.96
N ARG A 34 1.84 19.36 6.21
CA ARG A 34 2.80 18.37 6.71
C ARG A 34 2.23 16.96 6.73
N ASP A 35 0.96 16.80 7.07
CA ASP A 35 0.31 15.49 7.04
C ASP A 35 0.15 14.98 5.61
N TYR A 36 -0.35 15.84 4.72
CA TYR A 36 -0.45 15.51 3.30
C TYR A 36 0.89 15.10 2.70
N MET A 37 1.96 15.84 2.99
CA MET A 37 3.31 15.46 2.52
C MET A 37 3.75 14.09 3.03
N ARG A 38 3.43 13.76 4.30
CA ARG A 38 3.77 12.47 4.90
C ARG A 38 2.98 11.33 4.25
N ASP A 39 1.69 11.55 4.05
CA ASP A 39 0.79 10.57 3.43
C ASP A 39 1.13 10.36 1.96
N PHE A 40 1.46 11.43 1.23
CA PHE A 40 1.88 11.35 -0.17
C PHE A 40 3.19 10.57 -0.33
N VAL A 41 4.19 10.83 0.51
CA VAL A 41 5.46 10.08 0.47
C VAL A 41 5.23 8.61 0.83
N ARG A 42 4.41 8.33 1.85
CA ARG A 42 4.06 6.97 2.23
C ARG A 42 3.37 6.22 1.10
N GLN A 43 2.34 6.82 0.49
CA GLN A 43 1.63 6.23 -0.66
C GLN A 43 2.59 5.95 -1.82
N GLN A 44 3.46 6.91 -2.16
CA GLN A 44 4.40 6.73 -3.26
C GLN A 44 5.44 5.64 -2.97
N GLN A 45 5.85 5.48 -1.72
CA GLN A 45 6.72 4.39 -1.28
C GLN A 45 5.98 3.05 -1.36
N GLU A 46 4.77 2.96 -0.82
CA GLU A 46 3.95 1.76 -0.87
C GLU A 46 3.68 1.33 -2.32
N ASP A 47 3.32 2.26 -3.21
CA ASP A 47 3.11 1.95 -4.64
C ASP A 47 4.40 1.45 -5.31
N SER A 48 5.54 2.08 -5.00
CA SER A 48 6.84 1.69 -5.56
C SER A 48 7.34 0.34 -5.01
N GLU A 49 7.10 0.09 -3.73
CA GLU A 49 7.46 -1.16 -3.04
C GLU A 49 6.56 -2.30 -3.49
N HIS A 50 5.26 -2.05 -3.65
CA HIS A 50 4.32 -3.00 -4.25
C HIS A 50 4.74 -3.33 -5.68
N ASP A 51 5.05 -2.34 -6.52
CA ASP A 51 5.50 -2.58 -7.89
C ASP A 51 6.82 -3.35 -7.95
N ALA A 52 7.75 -3.09 -7.03
CA ALA A 52 9.01 -3.83 -6.93
C ALA A 52 8.79 -5.27 -6.46
N PHE A 53 7.92 -5.46 -5.47
CA PHE A 53 7.52 -6.78 -4.98
C PHE A 53 6.86 -7.61 -6.07
N ILE A 54 5.85 -7.06 -6.76
CA ILE A 54 5.15 -7.76 -7.84
C ILE A 54 6.10 -8.13 -8.97
N ARG A 55 6.99 -7.23 -9.38
CA ARG A 55 8.02 -7.55 -10.40
C ARG A 55 8.93 -8.69 -9.97
N ARG A 56 9.35 -8.71 -8.70
CA ARG A 56 10.17 -9.79 -8.15
C ARG A 56 9.44 -11.14 -8.16
N GLU A 57 8.21 -11.18 -7.67
CA GLU A 57 7.42 -12.42 -7.61
C GLU A 57 7.10 -12.96 -9.01
N VAL A 58 6.79 -12.08 -9.97
CA VAL A 58 6.61 -12.46 -11.38
C VAL A 58 7.89 -13.07 -11.94
N GLN A 59 9.06 -12.45 -11.69
CA GLN A 59 10.33 -12.98 -12.18
C GLN A 59 10.67 -14.35 -11.56
N ILE A 60 10.35 -14.56 -10.28
CA ILE A 60 10.50 -15.86 -9.61
C ILE A 60 9.62 -16.91 -10.31
N GLY A 61 8.35 -16.60 -10.58
CA GLY A 61 7.43 -17.50 -11.28
C GLY A 61 7.90 -17.83 -12.70
N LEU A 62 8.37 -16.84 -13.46
CA LEU A 62 8.93 -17.04 -14.80
C LEU A 62 10.18 -17.94 -14.75
N ASN A 63 11.07 -17.73 -13.78
CA ASN A 63 12.27 -18.55 -13.64
C ASN A 63 11.94 -20.00 -13.27
N ALA A 64 10.98 -20.22 -12.36
CA ALA A 64 10.52 -21.56 -11.98
C ALA A 64 9.86 -22.28 -13.16
N ALA A 65 9.01 -21.57 -13.92
CA ALA A 65 8.40 -22.11 -15.14
C ALA A 65 9.45 -22.50 -16.19
N ASN A 66 10.46 -21.66 -16.41
CA ASN A 66 11.56 -21.95 -17.32
C ASN A 66 12.45 -23.10 -16.85
N ALA A 67 12.61 -23.29 -15.54
CA ALA A 67 13.31 -24.43 -14.95
C ALA A 67 12.51 -25.74 -14.98
N GLY A 68 11.21 -25.67 -15.30
CA GLY A 68 10.29 -26.81 -15.24
C GLY A 68 9.76 -27.12 -13.84
N ASP A 69 10.00 -26.24 -12.86
CA ASP A 69 9.52 -26.32 -11.48
C ASP A 69 8.03 -25.91 -11.41
N VAL A 70 7.19 -26.60 -12.18
CA VAL A 70 5.75 -26.35 -12.29
C VAL A 70 4.95 -27.56 -11.87
N VAL A 71 3.84 -27.31 -11.19
CA VAL A 71 2.90 -28.34 -10.75
C VAL A 71 1.62 -28.21 -11.57
N SER A 72 0.97 -29.33 -11.89
CA SER A 72 -0.28 -29.31 -12.63
C SER A 72 -1.39 -28.63 -11.83
N ALA A 73 -2.31 -27.94 -12.52
CA ALA A 73 -3.46 -27.31 -11.88
C ALA A 73 -4.31 -28.30 -11.07
N GLN A 74 -4.46 -29.53 -11.58
CA GLN A 74 -5.22 -30.59 -10.91
C GLN A 74 -4.58 -31.00 -9.58
N GLU A 75 -3.25 -31.11 -9.55
CA GLU A 75 -2.51 -31.48 -8.35
C GLU A 75 -2.55 -30.36 -7.29
N ILE A 76 -2.38 -29.10 -7.70
CA ILE A 76 -2.54 -27.94 -6.81
C ILE A 76 -3.95 -27.88 -6.23
N GLU A 77 -5.00 -28.07 -7.03
CA GLU A 77 -6.38 -28.03 -6.54
C GLU A 77 -6.65 -29.16 -5.54
N SER A 78 -6.11 -30.35 -5.78
CA SER A 78 -6.22 -31.47 -4.83
C SER A 78 -5.60 -31.13 -3.47
N GLN A 79 -4.39 -30.57 -3.46
CA GLN A 79 -3.71 -30.15 -2.24
C GLN A 79 -4.47 -29.01 -1.55
N ALA A 80 -4.94 -28.02 -2.31
CA ALA A 80 -5.71 -26.90 -1.79
C ALA A 80 -7.04 -27.35 -1.17
N ALA A 81 -7.73 -28.32 -1.78
CA ALA A 81 -8.95 -28.90 -1.23
C ALA A 81 -8.69 -29.61 0.12
N GLN A 82 -7.59 -30.36 0.22
CA GLN A 82 -7.19 -31.00 1.49
C GLN A 82 -6.88 -29.96 2.57
N TRP A 83 -6.15 -28.90 2.22
CA TRP A 83 -5.83 -27.81 3.14
C TRP A 83 -7.09 -27.10 3.63
N ARG A 84 -8.01 -26.75 2.72
CA ARG A 84 -9.30 -26.13 3.07
C ARG A 84 -10.13 -27.02 4.01
N ALA A 85 -10.19 -28.33 3.75
CA ALA A 85 -10.88 -29.27 4.62
C ALA A 85 -10.23 -29.39 6.01
N GLN A 86 -8.90 -29.31 6.11
CA GLN A 86 -8.20 -29.26 7.39
C GLN A 86 -8.50 -27.97 8.16
N MET A 87 -8.48 -26.81 7.48
CA MET A 87 -8.79 -25.53 8.08
C MET A 87 -10.25 -25.47 8.58
N GLN A 88 -11.18 -26.03 7.82
CA GLN A 88 -12.59 -26.13 8.23
C GLN A 88 -12.76 -27.01 9.49
N ARG A 89 -12.07 -28.14 9.59
CA ARG A 89 -12.09 -28.97 10.81
C ARG A 89 -11.60 -28.21 12.04
N LYS A 90 -10.44 -27.54 11.91
CA LYS A 90 -9.87 -26.70 12.98
C LYS A 90 -10.82 -25.59 13.44
N LEU A 91 -11.52 -24.93 12.51
CA LEU A 91 -12.49 -23.89 12.82
C LEU A 91 -13.78 -24.43 13.44
N SER A 92 -14.16 -25.67 13.10
CA SER A 92 -15.36 -26.34 13.61
C SER A 92 -15.14 -27.03 14.96
N GLY A 93 -13.91 -27.00 15.50
CA GLY A 93 -13.58 -27.56 16.81
C GLY A 93 -13.61 -29.09 16.90
N VAL A 94 -13.53 -29.81 15.77
CA VAL A 94 -13.42 -31.28 15.70
C VAL A 94 -12.01 -31.68 15.26
#